data_AF-F0XYT8-F1
#
_entry.id   AF-F0XYT8-F1
#
_cell.length_a   1.000
_cell.length_b   1.000
_cell.length_c   1.000
_cell.angle_alpha   90.00
_cell.angle_beta   90.00
_cell.angle_gamma   90.00
#
_symmetry.space_group_name_H-M   'P 1'
#
loop_
_entity.id
_entity.type
_entity.pdbx_description
1 polymer ?
#
loop_
_entity_poly.entity_id
_entity_poly.type
_entity_poly.pdbx_seq_one_letter_code
_entity_poly.pdbx_strand_id
1 'polypeptide(L)' 'MNAVLPVGVEYVGSAPRTVVTPLGARCVLGLTTAIQALRGVAVVGPHGVGKAEICKDLA' A
#
# COMPACT_ATOMS: atom_id res chain seq x y z
N MET A 1 -7.47 -7.01 -12.98
CA MET A 1 -7.64 -7.34 -11.54
C MET A 1 -8.42 -6.20 -10.91
N ASN A 2 -9.64 -6.46 -10.44
CA ASN A 2 -10.51 -5.44 -9.82
C ASN A 2 -10.66 -5.79 -8.34
N ALA A 3 -9.93 -5.09 -7.47
CA ALA A 3 -9.99 -5.25 -6.03
C ALA A 3 -10.75 -4.06 -5.43
N VAL A 4 -11.81 -4.35 -4.69
CA VAL A 4 -12.61 -3.33 -3.99
C VAL A 4 -12.39 -3.53 -2.50
N LEU A 5 -11.78 -2.53 -1.87
CA LEU A 5 -11.53 -2.50 -0.43
C LEU A 5 -12.49 -1.49 0.24
N PRO A 6 -13.09 -1.83 1.38
CA PRO A 6 -13.89 -0.88 2.15
C PRO A 6 -12.99 0.23 2.71
N VAL A 7 -13.45 1.47 2.63
CA VAL A 7 -12.77 2.63 3.21
C VAL A 7 -13.13 2.71 4.70
N GLY A 8 -12.13 2.74 5.58
CA GLY A 8 -12.31 2.97 7.01
C GLY A 8 -12.62 4.43 7.34
N VAL A 9 -13.34 4.68 8.43
CA VAL A 9 -13.69 6.04 8.90
C VAL A 9 -12.75 6.53 10.01
N GLU A 10 -11.51 6.03 10.01
CA GLU A 10 -10.55 6.27 11.09
C GLU A 10 -9.85 7.62 10.90
N TYR A 11 -9.55 8.30 12.00
CA TYR A 11 -8.82 9.57 11.95
C TYR A 11 -7.33 9.33 11.67
N VAL A 12 -6.89 9.68 10.47
CA VAL A 12 -5.49 9.50 10.00
C VAL A 12 -4.58 10.70 10.36
N GLY A 13 -5.16 11.86 10.68
CA GLY A 13 -4.41 13.10 10.92
C GLY A 13 -3.75 13.69 9.68
N SER A 14 -2.97 14.77 9.85
CA SER A 14 -2.24 15.45 8.76
C SER A 14 -0.82 14.88 8.59
N ALA A 15 -0.73 13.63 8.14
CA ALA A 15 0.54 12.99 7.82
C ALA A 15 1.00 13.31 6.38
N PRO A 16 2.32 13.46 6.13
CA PRO A 16 2.83 13.64 4.77
C PRO A 16 2.54 12.39 3.93
N ARG A 17 1.92 12.58 2.75
CA ARG A 17 1.64 11.50 1.79
C ARG A 17 2.85 11.27 0.89
N THR A 18 3.14 10.00 0.61
CA THR A 18 4.26 9.63 -0.26
C THR A 18 3.89 9.91 -1.72
N VAL A 19 4.82 10.42 -2.50
CA VAL A 19 4.60 10.69 -3.93
C VAL A 19 4.28 9.39 -4.67
N VAL A 20 3.22 9.41 -5.47
CA VAL A 20 2.84 8.27 -6.31
C VAL A 20 3.88 8.07 -7.40
N THR A 21 4.63 6.98 -7.30
CA THR A 21 5.59 6.54 -8.32
C THR A 21 5.04 5.33 -9.08
N PRO A 22 5.48 5.09 -10.33
CA PRO A 22 5.04 3.92 -11.10
C PRO A 22 5.40 2.59 -10.42
N LEU A 23 6.48 2.55 -9.63
CA LEU A 23 6.84 1.38 -8.83
C LEU A 23 5.89 1.21 -7.62
N GLY A 24 5.60 2.30 -6.91
CA GLY A 24 4.67 2.31 -5.77
C GLY A 24 3.26 1.88 -6.16
N ALA A 25 2.76 2.34 -7.32
CA ALA A 25 1.45 1.94 -7.83
C ALA A 25 1.35 0.43 -8.09
N ARG A 26 2.43 -0.22 -8.58
CA ARG A 26 2.46 -1.68 -8.75
C ARG A 26 2.49 -2.43 -7.43
N CYS A 27 3.22 -1.92 -6.44
CA CYS A 27 3.21 -2.49 -5.09
C CYS A 27 1.81 -2.42 -4.50
N VAL A 28 1.14 -1.27 -4.57
CA VAL A 28 -0.25 -1.11 -4.09
C VAL A 28 -1.20 -2.09 -4.78
N LEU A 29 -1.11 -2.29 -6.09
CA LEU A 29 -1.92 -3.30 -6.81
C LEU A 29 -1.67 -4.73 -6.31
N GLY A 30 -0.42 -5.10 -6.04
CA GLY A 30 -0.11 -6.42 -5.46
C GLY A 30 -0.62 -6.56 -4.03
N LEU A 31 -0.56 -5.48 -3.24
CA LEU A 31 -1.06 -5.45 -1.88
C LEU A 31 -2.59 -5.60 -1.82
N THR A 32 -3.32 -4.84 -2.62
CA THR A 32 -4.80 -4.88 -2.63
C THR A 32 -5.34 -6.22 -3.13
N THR A 33 -4.69 -6.83 -4.12
CA THR A 33 -5.06 -8.17 -4.61
C THR A 33 -4.79 -9.28 -3.60
N ALA A 34 -3.69 -9.20 -2.85
CA ALA A 34 -3.39 -10.15 -1.78
C ALA A 34 -4.37 -10.02 -0.59
N ILE A 35 -4.73 -8.79 -0.20
CA ILE A 35 -5.74 -8.52 0.84
C ILE A 35 -7.09 -9.14 0.45
N GLN A 36 -7.53 -8.93 -0.80
CA GLN A 36 -8.75 -9.54 -1.31
C GLN A 36 -8.70 -11.07 -1.31
N ALA A 37 -7.52 -11.66 -1.54
CA ALA A 37 -7.30 -13.10 -1.48
C ALA A 37 -7.07 -13.63 -0.05
N LEU A 38 -7.18 -12.80 0.99
CA LEU A 38 -6.86 -13.11 2.39
C LEU A 38 -5.44 -13.70 2.55
N ARG A 39 -4.49 -13.23 1.74
CA ARG A 39 -3.09 -13.66 1.75
C ARG A 39 -2.18 -12.52 2.17
N GLY A 40 -1.13 -12.86 2.91
CA GLY A 40 -0.03 -11.94 3.20
C GLY A 40 0.83 -11.70 1.95
N VAL A 41 1.48 -10.54 1.91
CA VAL A 41 2.33 -10.08 0.81
C VAL A 41 3.40 -9.17 1.40
N ALA A 42 4.60 -9.19 0.81
CA ALA A 42 5.73 -8.41 1.28
C ALA A 42 6.36 -7.64 0.12
N VAL A 43 6.67 -6.36 0.36
CA VAL A 43 7.43 -5.53 -0.59
C VAL A 43 8.92 -5.70 -0.28
N VAL A 44 9.66 -6.34 -1.19
CA VAL A 44 11.09 -6.65 -1.05
C VAL A 44 11.94 -5.71 -1.91
N GLY A 45 13.18 -5.41 -1.47
CA GLY A 45 14.09 -4.46 -2.13
C GLY A 45 15.28 -4.06 -1.23
N PRO A 46 16.15 -3.12 -1.64
CA PRO A 46 17.22 -2.59 -0.80
C PRO A 46 16.69 -1.62 0.28
N HIS A 47 17.56 -1.22 1.20
CA HIS A 47 17.22 -0.27 2.28
C HIS A 47 16.92 1.13 1.69
N GLY A 48 15.94 1.86 2.25
CA GLY A 48 15.64 3.24 1.85
C GLY A 48 14.75 3.44 0.61
N VAL A 49 14.13 2.39 0.06
CA VAL A 49 13.23 2.48 -1.12
C VAL A 49 11.75 2.70 -0.72
N GLY A 50 11.49 3.25 0.47
CA GLY A 50 10.14 3.64 0.89
C GLY A 50 9.14 2.48 1.06
N LYS A 51 9.61 1.25 1.30
CA LYS A 51 8.74 0.07 1.41
C LYS A 51 7.75 0.14 2.57
N ALA A 52 8.23 0.63 3.71
CA ALA A 52 7.40 0.78 4.90
C ALA A 52 6.38 1.91 4.70
N GLU A 53 6.80 2.98 4.03
CA GLU A 53 5.96 4.10 3.66
C GLU A 53 4.85 3.69 2.68
N ILE A 54 5.12 2.82 1.69
CA ILE A 54 4.09 2.27 0.80
C ILE A 54 3.03 1.47 1.58
N CYS A 55 3.43 0.66 2.56
CA CYS A 55 2.48 -0.07 3.40
C CYS A 55 1.66 0.86 4.30
N LYS A 56 2.27 1.93 4.83
CA LYS A 56 1.57 2.93 5.65
C LYS A 56 0.62 3.78 4.82
N ASP A 57 0.96 4.07 3.57
CA ASP A 57 0.12 4.87 2.69
C ASP A 57 -1.14 4.12 2.24
N LEU A 58 -1.08 2.78 2.24
CA LEU A 58 -2.22 1.90 1.95
C LEU A 58 -3.16 1.67 3.15
N ALA A 59 -2.68 1.85 4.37
CA ALA A 59 -3.46 1.71 5.60
C ALA A 59 -4.26 3.00 5.90
#